data_AF-A0A0L6CLA2-F1
#
_entry.id   AF-A0A0L6CLA2-F1
#
_cell.length_a   1.000
_cell.length_b   1.000
_cell.length_c   1.000
_cell.angle_alpha   90.00
_cell.angle_beta   90.00
_cell.angle_gamma   90.00
#
_symmetry.space_group_name_H-M   'P 1'
#
loop_
_entity.id
_entity.type
_entity.pdbx_description
1 polymer ?
#
loop_
_entity_poly.entity_id
_entity_poly.type
_entity_poly.pdbx_seq_one_letter_code
_entity_poly.pdbx_strand_id
1 'polypeptide(L)'
;MTGRLLVLGIGAEGEDLYRHVLRTSGLTLAAHVARLGWTDYEAEHALEQLRARRLVRTTEAGELHADHPRASLERVLNAEEARLATRRQDLARVRDAIDQFAADHRMGQAGSDSKQPARERVDAASVVTVHEQLAASTVGAIRVAHTSAAESPEAYPVVRQLLDGGREQRGLYIPELIETSTVMGEWATAGEQQRVAASLPSSFACFGDDVALGTTEWGKADGDWVVLRDPMVVSAFVELFDRLWATATPLAEGEVHDATALVDLMRQGLKDEAIARVMGVSLRTVRRRIAGLMEEHGVETRFQLAMSLATGHGRRRRAAADAGEPDGS
;
A
#
# COMPACT_ATOMS: atom_id res chain seq x y z
N MET A 1 24.12 25.49 8.89
CA MET A 1 22.95 26.39 9.00
C MET A 1 22.38 26.56 7.61
N THR A 2 21.14 26.15 7.37
CA THR A 2 20.51 26.24 6.05
C THR A 2 20.27 27.70 5.69
N GLY A 3 20.91 28.19 4.63
CA GLY A 3 20.77 29.57 4.16
C GLY A 3 19.32 29.94 3.87
N ARG A 4 18.92 31.18 4.18
CA ARG A 4 17.56 31.68 3.95
C ARG A 4 17.24 31.80 2.46
N LEU A 5 18.26 31.89 1.60
CA LEU A 5 18.09 31.98 0.15
C LEU A 5 18.12 30.61 -0.55
N LEU A 6 18.26 29.50 0.20
CA LEU A 6 18.31 28.16 -0.38
C LEU A 6 17.04 27.81 -1.17
N VAL A 7 15.87 28.27 -0.70
CA VAL A 7 14.57 28.10 -1.39
C VAL A 7 14.58 28.76 -2.77
N LEU A 8 15.43 29.77 -2.98
CA LEU A 8 15.61 30.45 -4.25
C LEU A 8 16.76 29.87 -5.08
N GLY A 9 17.27 28.68 -4.71
CA GLY A 9 18.39 28.02 -5.39
C GLY A 9 19.74 28.71 -5.17
N ILE A 10 19.89 29.47 -4.08
CA ILE A 10 21.14 30.14 -3.69
C ILE A 10 21.70 29.41 -2.47
N GLY A 11 22.86 28.79 -2.64
CA GLY A 11 23.58 28.06 -1.61
C GLY A 11 24.09 28.96 -0.48
N ALA A 12 24.71 28.36 0.53
CA ALA A 12 25.27 29.09 1.67
C ALA A 12 26.36 30.07 1.22
N GLU A 13 27.20 29.65 0.27
CA GLU A 13 28.26 30.43 -0.36
C GLU A 13 27.66 31.59 -1.18
N GLY A 14 26.56 31.36 -1.91
CA GLY A 14 25.84 32.43 -2.60
C GLY A 14 25.30 33.48 -1.64
N GLU A 15 24.73 33.07 -0.51
CA GLU A 15 24.20 33.98 0.51
C GLU A 15 25.31 34.79 1.20
N ASP A 16 26.45 34.16 1.52
CA ASP A 16 27.58 34.82 2.16
C ASP A 16 28.25 35.85 1.23
N LEU A 17 28.42 35.51 -0.06
CA LEU A 17 28.90 36.45 -1.06
C LEU A 17 27.94 37.63 -1.22
N TYR A 18 26.62 37.37 -1.27
CA TYR A 18 25.61 38.41 -1.38
C TYR A 18 25.65 39.38 -0.19
N ARG A 19 25.76 38.86 1.04
CA ARG A 19 25.92 39.68 2.25
C ARG A 19 27.21 40.50 2.22
N HIS A 20 28.30 39.94 1.69
CA HIS A 20 29.57 40.65 1.61
C HIS A 20 29.53 41.79 0.58
N VAL A 21 28.91 41.57 -0.58
CA VAL A 21 28.66 42.60 -1.60
C VAL A 21 27.73 43.71 -1.07
N LEU A 22 26.70 43.37 -0.29
CA LEU A 22 25.80 44.35 0.32
C LEU A 22 26.49 45.27 1.35
N ARG A 23 27.49 44.75 2.06
CA ARG A 23 28.25 45.52 3.07
C ARG A 23 29.40 46.33 2.46
N THR A 24 29.94 45.86 1.35
CA THR A 24 31.13 46.45 0.72
C THR A 24 30.97 46.45 -0.81
N SER A 25 30.12 47.34 -1.33
CA SER A 25 29.90 47.47 -2.78
C SER A 25 31.12 48.06 -3.51
N GLY A 26 31.22 47.81 -4.82
CA GLY A 26 32.25 48.44 -5.66
C GLY A 26 33.60 47.74 -5.64
N LEU A 27 33.64 46.48 -5.23
CA LEU A 27 34.85 45.64 -5.30
C LEU A 27 34.72 44.59 -6.40
N THR A 28 35.85 44.15 -6.94
CA THR A 28 35.89 43.02 -7.88
C THR A 28 35.65 41.69 -7.16
N LEU A 29 35.27 40.65 -7.90
CA LEU A 29 35.10 39.30 -7.33
C LEU A 29 36.36 38.84 -6.56
N ALA A 30 37.55 38.99 -7.16
CA ALA A 30 38.82 38.62 -6.53
C ALA A 30 39.04 39.33 -5.18
N ALA A 31 38.63 40.60 -5.05
CA ALA A 31 38.75 41.35 -3.81
C ALA A 31 37.75 40.92 -2.73
N HIS A 32 36.60 40.35 -3.12
CA HIS A 32 35.67 39.70 -2.19
C HIS A 32 36.16 38.32 -1.78
N VAL A 33 36.68 37.54 -2.72
CA VAL A 33 37.24 36.19 -2.49
C VAL A 33 38.40 36.24 -1.50
N ALA A 34 39.34 37.17 -1.69
CA ALA A 34 40.49 37.35 -0.79
C ALA A 34 40.08 37.67 0.66
N ARG A 35 38.90 38.30 0.86
CA ARG A 35 38.37 38.61 2.20
C ARG A 35 37.56 37.48 2.81
N LEU A 36 36.93 36.66 1.99
CA LEU A 36 36.14 35.51 2.41
C LEU A 36 37.00 34.24 2.59
N GLY A 37 38.22 34.23 2.05
CA GLY A 37 39.14 33.09 2.12
C GLY A 37 38.70 31.91 1.26
N TRP A 38 37.98 32.18 0.17
CA TRP A 38 37.42 31.15 -0.71
C TRP A 38 38.35 30.85 -1.88
N THR A 39 38.09 29.72 -2.53
CA THR A 39 38.68 29.37 -3.83
C THR A 39 37.97 30.08 -4.97
N ASP A 40 38.65 30.21 -6.12
CA ASP A 40 38.06 30.80 -7.33
C ASP A 40 36.81 30.02 -7.80
N TYR A 41 36.82 28.69 -7.65
CA TYR A 41 35.69 27.84 -8.01
C TYR A 41 34.44 28.11 -7.17
N GLU A 42 34.59 28.22 -5.84
CA GLU A 42 33.49 28.53 -4.93
C GLU A 42 32.91 29.92 -5.22
N ALA A 43 33.79 30.87 -5.54
CA ALA A 43 33.42 32.24 -5.85
C ALA A 43 32.64 32.39 -7.16
N GLU A 44 33.10 31.70 -8.21
CA GLU A 44 32.43 31.70 -9.52
C GLU A 44 31.05 31.04 -9.43
N HIS A 45 30.96 29.90 -8.76
CA HIS A 45 29.70 29.19 -8.56
C HIS A 45 28.69 30.03 -7.74
N ALA A 46 29.14 30.67 -6.65
CA ALA A 46 28.32 31.58 -5.86
C ALA A 46 27.85 32.80 -6.68
N LEU A 47 28.75 33.39 -7.49
CA LEU A 47 28.41 34.53 -8.34
C LEU A 47 27.42 34.16 -9.44
N GLU A 48 27.54 32.98 -10.03
CA GLU A 48 26.63 32.48 -11.06
C GLU A 48 25.20 32.36 -10.52
N GLN A 49 25.02 31.79 -9.33
CA GLN A 49 23.72 31.71 -8.65
C GLN A 49 23.09 33.10 -8.43
N LEU A 50 23.89 34.08 -7.96
CA LEU A 50 23.42 35.44 -7.71
C LEU A 50 23.08 36.19 -9.01
N ARG A 51 23.85 36.00 -10.08
CA ARG A 51 23.60 36.59 -11.41
C ARG A 51 22.36 36.01 -12.05
N ALA A 52 22.16 34.70 -11.97
CA ALA A 52 20.97 34.01 -12.49
C ALA A 52 19.68 34.59 -11.90
N ARG A 53 19.72 35.03 -10.63
CA ARG A 53 18.60 35.67 -9.93
C ARG A 53 18.61 37.20 -9.97
N ARG A 54 19.56 37.81 -10.71
CA ARG A 54 19.74 39.27 -10.82
C ARG A 54 19.82 39.97 -9.45
N LEU A 55 20.49 39.32 -8.50
CA LEU A 55 20.75 39.88 -7.17
C LEU A 55 22.01 40.74 -7.15
N VAL A 56 22.97 40.42 -8.03
CA VAL A 56 24.22 41.14 -8.22
C VAL A 56 24.39 41.46 -9.70
N ARG A 57 24.86 42.68 -9.99
CA ARG A 57 25.30 43.13 -11.32
C ARG A 57 26.80 43.36 -11.31
N THR A 58 27.43 43.17 -12.47
CA THR A 58 28.85 43.46 -12.67
C THR A 58 28.97 44.64 -13.61
N THR A 59 29.73 45.65 -13.22
CA THR A 59 29.99 46.84 -14.05
C THR A 59 31.00 46.52 -15.15
N GLU A 60 31.17 47.44 -16.11
CA GLU A 60 32.20 47.33 -17.16
C GLU A 60 33.62 47.26 -16.57
N ALA A 61 33.84 47.82 -15.38
CA ALA A 61 35.10 47.75 -14.64
C ALA A 61 35.29 46.43 -13.84
N GLY A 62 34.34 45.49 -13.91
CA GLY A 62 34.41 44.21 -13.20
C GLY A 62 34.01 44.27 -11.72
N GLU A 63 33.41 45.37 -11.27
CA GLU A 63 32.99 45.56 -9.88
C GLU A 63 31.59 44.98 -9.63
N LEU A 64 31.42 44.31 -8.50
CA LEU A 64 30.15 43.75 -8.07
C LEU A 64 29.31 44.78 -7.32
N HIS A 65 28.06 44.90 -7.73
CA HIS A 65 27.07 45.76 -7.11
C HIS A 65 25.78 44.97 -6.85
N ALA A 66 25.25 45.09 -5.64
CA ALA A 66 23.91 44.61 -5.31
C ALA A 66 22.95 45.79 -5.32
N ASP A 67 21.76 45.59 -5.91
CA ASP A 67 20.67 46.55 -5.76
C ASP A 67 20.07 46.46 -4.34
N HIS A 68 19.21 47.41 -3.98
CA HIS A 68 18.58 47.43 -2.66
C HIS A 68 17.89 46.09 -2.36
N PRO A 69 18.27 45.40 -1.25
CA PRO A 69 17.94 43.98 -1.04
C PRO A 69 16.44 43.72 -0.97
N ARG A 70 15.67 44.68 -0.45
CA ARG A 70 14.20 44.59 -0.46
C ARG A 70 13.64 44.50 -1.87
N ALA A 71 14.05 45.39 -2.76
CA ALA A 71 13.54 45.45 -4.13
C ALA A 71 14.03 44.26 -4.98
N SER A 72 15.28 43.83 -4.78
CA SER A 72 15.82 42.69 -5.51
C SER A 72 15.18 41.36 -5.08
N LEU A 73 15.04 41.12 -3.77
CA LEU A 73 14.43 39.90 -3.24
C LEU A 73 12.91 39.86 -3.46
N GLU A 74 12.18 40.97 -3.29
CA GLU A 74 10.74 41.04 -3.62
C GLU A 74 10.49 40.72 -5.10
N ARG A 75 11.36 41.19 -6.01
CA ARG A 75 11.25 40.87 -7.43
C ARG A 75 11.44 39.38 -7.71
N VAL A 76 12.43 38.76 -7.07
CA VAL A 76 12.67 37.31 -7.21
C VAL A 76 11.49 36.52 -6.64
N LEU A 77 10.98 36.91 -5.47
CA LEU A 77 9.82 36.28 -4.85
C LEU A 77 8.58 36.38 -5.76
N ASN A 78 8.25 37.57 -6.25
CA ASN A 78 7.10 37.78 -7.13
C ASN A 78 7.20 36.97 -8.42
N ALA A 79 8.41 36.81 -8.98
CA ALA A 79 8.64 35.99 -10.16
C ALA A 79 8.39 34.49 -9.89
N GLU A 80 8.83 33.97 -8.74
CA GLU A 80 8.56 32.58 -8.35
C GLU A 80 7.08 32.35 -8.01
N GLU A 81 6.42 33.30 -7.34
CA GLU A 81 4.98 33.23 -7.07
C GLU A 81 4.17 33.21 -8.37
N ALA A 82 4.51 34.06 -9.33
CA ALA A 82 3.88 34.06 -10.65
C ALA A 82 4.11 32.73 -11.38
N ARG A 83 5.33 32.17 -11.33
CA ARG A 83 5.64 30.87 -11.92
C ARG A 83 4.82 29.74 -11.28
N LEU A 84 4.66 29.76 -9.96
CA LEU A 84 3.86 28.79 -9.23
C LEU A 84 2.37 28.91 -9.57
N ALA A 85 1.86 30.14 -9.70
CA ALA A 85 0.48 30.39 -10.13
C ALA A 85 0.21 29.82 -11.52
N THR A 86 1.10 30.08 -12.49
CA THR A 86 1.01 29.51 -13.84
C THR A 86 1.03 27.98 -13.80
N ARG A 87 1.97 27.38 -13.04
CA ARG A 87 2.06 25.92 -12.95
C ARG A 87 0.80 25.30 -12.34
N ARG A 88 0.20 25.94 -11.32
CA ARG A 88 -1.08 25.50 -10.74
C ARG A 88 -2.21 25.57 -11.76
N GLN A 89 -2.27 26.64 -12.55
CA GLN A 89 -3.26 26.78 -13.62
C GLN A 89 -3.09 25.71 -14.70
N ASP A 90 -1.87 25.44 -15.14
CA ASP A 90 -1.59 24.39 -16.14
C ASP A 90 -2.02 23.00 -15.63
N LEU A 91 -1.72 22.69 -14.37
CA LEU A 91 -2.15 21.42 -13.75
C LEU A 91 -3.67 21.32 -13.60
N ALA A 92 -4.36 22.43 -13.32
CA ALA A 92 -5.83 22.45 -13.30
C ALA A 92 -6.41 22.12 -14.70
N ARG A 93 -5.86 22.73 -15.76
CA ARG A 93 -6.28 22.41 -17.14
C ARG A 93 -6.08 20.94 -17.50
N VAL A 94 -4.98 20.33 -17.05
CA VAL A 94 -4.75 18.88 -17.28
C VAL A 94 -5.80 18.03 -16.55
N ARG A 95 -6.21 18.41 -15.34
CA ARG A 95 -7.30 17.71 -14.63
C ARG A 95 -8.62 17.81 -15.39
N ASP A 96 -8.99 18.99 -15.87
CA ASP A 96 -10.20 19.16 -16.67
C ASP A 96 -10.13 18.31 -17.96
N ALA A 97 -8.95 18.22 -18.58
CA ALA A 97 -8.74 17.38 -19.76
C ALA A 97 -8.85 15.88 -19.46
N ILE A 98 -8.46 15.41 -18.28
CA ILE A 98 -8.63 14.00 -17.86
C ILE A 98 -10.12 13.64 -17.82
N ASP A 99 -10.96 14.49 -17.24
CA ASP A 99 -12.40 14.27 -17.17
C ASP A 99 -13.03 14.25 -18.57
N GLN A 100 -12.56 15.13 -19.46
CA GLN A 100 -12.96 15.15 -20.87
C GLN A 100 -12.54 13.88 -21.60
N PHE A 101 -11.28 13.43 -21.48
CA PHE A 101 -10.81 12.19 -22.08
C PHE A 101 -11.55 10.96 -21.54
N ALA A 102 -11.89 10.93 -20.26
CA ALA A 102 -12.71 9.86 -19.69
C ALA A 102 -14.12 9.85 -20.27
N ALA A 103 -14.71 11.02 -20.52
CA ALA A 103 -16.01 11.14 -21.21
C ALA A 103 -15.92 10.70 -22.68
N ASP A 104 -14.91 11.17 -23.42
CA ASP A 104 -14.67 10.79 -24.82
C ASP A 104 -14.41 9.30 -24.96
N HIS A 105 -13.64 8.71 -24.04
CA HIS A 105 -13.40 7.28 -23.98
C HIS A 105 -14.69 6.48 -23.75
N ARG A 106 -15.57 6.91 -22.84
CA ARG A 106 -16.90 6.29 -22.65
C ARG A 106 -17.77 6.38 -23.90
N MET A 107 -17.75 7.52 -24.59
CA MET A 107 -18.52 7.71 -25.83
C MET A 107 -17.97 6.88 -26.99
N GLY A 108 -16.64 6.78 -27.12
CA GLY A 108 -15.98 5.91 -28.10
C GLY A 108 -16.25 4.42 -27.86
N GLN A 109 -16.35 4.00 -26.60
CA GLN A 109 -16.74 2.65 -26.22
C GLN A 109 -18.22 2.34 -26.45
N ALA A 110 -19.10 3.34 -26.35
CA ALA A 110 -20.53 3.18 -26.63
C ALA A 110 -20.84 3.05 -28.14
N GLY A 111 -19.98 3.58 -29.01
CA GLY A 111 -20.13 3.52 -30.48
C GLY A 111 -19.42 2.34 -31.17
N SER A 112 -18.50 1.67 -30.47
CA SER A 112 -17.76 0.53 -31.03
C SER A 112 -18.36 -0.78 -30.54
N ASP A 113 -19.26 -1.34 -31.34
CA ASP A 113 -19.79 -2.70 -31.21
C ASP A 113 -18.72 -3.75 -31.58
N SER A 114 -17.53 -3.64 -30.98
CA SER A 114 -16.39 -4.54 -31.16
C SER A 114 -15.97 -5.14 -29.80
N LYS A 115 -16.52 -6.32 -29.54
CA LYS A 115 -16.05 -7.36 -28.61
C LYS A 115 -14.52 -7.36 -28.42
N GLN A 116 -14.04 -6.70 -27.37
CA GLN A 116 -12.85 -7.13 -26.63
C GLN A 116 -12.98 -6.56 -25.22
N PRO A 117 -13.33 -7.36 -24.20
CA PRO A 117 -13.26 -6.85 -22.85
C PRO A 117 -11.77 -6.69 -22.51
N ALA A 118 -11.37 -5.46 -22.17
CA ALA A 118 -10.51 -5.06 -21.06
C ALA A 118 -9.62 -6.16 -20.41
N ARG A 119 -8.85 -6.92 -21.21
CA ARG A 119 -7.94 -7.97 -20.76
C ARG A 119 -6.55 -7.64 -21.27
N GLU A 120 -5.80 -6.91 -20.47
CA GLU A 120 -4.39 -6.64 -20.73
C GLU A 120 -3.57 -7.76 -20.09
N ARG A 121 -2.92 -8.60 -20.91
CA ARG A 121 -2.07 -9.68 -20.42
C ARG A 121 -0.79 -9.10 -19.84
N VAL A 122 -0.42 -9.57 -18.67
CA VAL A 122 0.78 -9.18 -17.94
C VAL A 122 1.63 -10.42 -17.76
N ASP A 123 2.86 -10.36 -18.25
CA ASP A 123 3.84 -11.42 -18.04
C ASP A 123 4.19 -11.54 -16.56
N ALA A 124 4.48 -12.76 -16.09
CA ALA A 124 4.83 -13.00 -14.70
C ALA A 124 6.02 -12.14 -14.22
N ALA A 125 7.00 -11.83 -15.08
CA ALA A 125 8.14 -10.99 -14.71
C ALA A 125 7.77 -9.51 -14.51
N SER A 126 6.61 -9.07 -15.02
CA SER A 126 6.14 -7.68 -14.93
C SER A 126 5.03 -7.48 -13.90
N VAL A 127 4.55 -8.55 -13.26
CA VAL A 127 3.38 -8.49 -12.36
C VAL A 127 3.60 -7.53 -11.20
N VAL A 128 4.80 -7.50 -10.61
CA VAL A 128 5.14 -6.62 -9.49
C VAL A 128 5.05 -5.15 -9.91
N THR A 129 5.65 -4.79 -11.05
CA THR A 129 5.59 -3.42 -11.59
C THR A 129 4.16 -2.99 -11.88
N VAL A 130 3.36 -3.86 -12.48
CA VAL A 130 1.94 -3.56 -12.76
C VAL A 130 1.15 -3.43 -11.46
N HIS A 131 1.38 -4.32 -10.48
CA HIS A 131 0.74 -4.26 -9.17
C HIS A 131 1.02 -2.92 -8.48
N GLU A 132 2.27 -2.48 -8.45
CA GLU A 132 2.70 -1.19 -7.88
C GLU A 132 2.05 0.00 -8.59
N GLN A 133 1.98 -0.02 -9.93
CA GLN A 133 1.32 1.02 -10.71
C GLN A 133 -0.19 1.08 -10.43
N LEU A 134 -0.85 -0.07 -10.34
CA LEU A 134 -2.27 -0.16 -10.02
C LEU A 134 -2.56 0.32 -8.60
N ALA A 135 -1.71 -0.03 -7.65
CA ALA A 135 -1.78 0.52 -6.30
C ALA A 135 -1.64 2.05 -6.33
N ALA A 136 -0.62 2.60 -6.99
CA ALA A 136 -0.40 4.05 -7.06
C ALA A 136 -1.56 4.85 -7.70
N SER A 137 -2.25 4.25 -8.67
CA SER A 137 -3.23 4.94 -9.53
C SER A 137 -4.69 4.78 -9.07
N THR A 138 -4.94 4.04 -8.01
CA THR A 138 -6.29 3.76 -7.49
C THR A 138 -6.46 4.23 -6.06
N VAL A 139 -7.71 4.33 -5.62
CA VAL A 139 -8.09 4.65 -4.23
C VAL A 139 -8.82 3.47 -3.59
N GLY A 140 -9.08 3.52 -2.28
CA GLY A 140 -9.79 2.46 -1.55
C GLY A 140 -8.90 1.28 -1.14
N ALA A 141 -9.51 0.23 -0.58
CA ALA A 141 -8.78 -0.90 -0.02
C ALA A 141 -8.11 -1.76 -1.10
N ILE A 142 -6.91 -2.26 -0.82
CA ILE A 142 -6.24 -3.29 -1.61
C ILE A 142 -6.65 -4.65 -1.03
N ARG A 143 -7.14 -5.55 -1.89
CA ARG A 143 -7.59 -6.89 -1.50
C ARG A 143 -6.77 -7.91 -2.25
N VAL A 144 -6.09 -8.82 -1.56
CA VAL A 144 -5.18 -9.80 -2.19
C VAL A 144 -5.51 -11.21 -1.72
N ALA A 145 -5.65 -12.13 -2.65
CA ALA A 145 -5.86 -13.56 -2.41
C ALA A 145 -4.63 -14.34 -2.88
N HIS A 146 -4.03 -15.11 -1.97
CA HIS A 146 -2.78 -15.84 -2.20
C HIS A 146 -3.01 -17.35 -2.22
N THR A 147 -2.84 -17.98 -3.40
CA THR A 147 -2.78 -19.45 -3.54
C THR A 147 -1.35 -19.99 -3.63
N SER A 148 -0.36 -19.10 -3.71
CA SER A 148 1.07 -19.41 -3.73
C SER A 148 1.82 -18.46 -2.78
N ALA A 149 3.11 -18.72 -2.55
CA ALA A 149 3.93 -17.89 -1.68
C ALA A 149 3.90 -16.43 -2.15
N ALA A 150 3.54 -15.52 -1.24
CA ALA A 150 3.64 -14.09 -1.50
C ALA A 150 5.11 -13.68 -1.58
N GLU A 151 5.37 -12.65 -2.38
CA GLU A 151 6.64 -11.94 -2.40
C GLU A 151 6.74 -11.00 -1.18
N SER A 152 7.96 -10.75 -0.70
CA SER A 152 8.22 -9.87 0.45
C SER A 152 7.66 -8.46 0.22
N PRO A 153 7.19 -7.74 1.27
CA PRO A 153 6.81 -6.34 1.14
C PRO A 153 7.92 -5.45 0.56
N GLU A 154 9.20 -5.84 0.70
CA GLU A 154 10.32 -5.11 0.11
C GLU A 154 10.26 -5.05 -1.42
N ALA A 155 9.63 -6.03 -2.07
CA ALA A 155 9.38 -6.03 -3.51
C ALA A 155 8.29 -5.03 -3.93
N TYR A 156 7.50 -4.50 -2.98
CA TYR A 156 6.38 -3.60 -3.22
C TYR A 156 6.53 -2.27 -2.46
N PRO A 157 7.53 -1.44 -2.82
CA PRO A 157 7.82 -0.21 -2.08
C PRO A 157 6.68 0.81 -2.10
N VAL A 158 5.91 0.91 -3.19
CA VAL A 158 4.74 1.80 -3.28
C VAL A 158 3.61 1.29 -2.42
N VAL A 159 3.30 -0.01 -2.46
CA VAL A 159 2.27 -0.58 -1.57
C VAL A 159 2.63 -0.33 -0.11
N ARG A 160 3.89 -0.52 0.28
CA ARG A 160 4.34 -0.23 1.65
C ARG A 160 4.15 1.24 2.01
N GLN A 161 4.54 2.16 1.13
CA GLN A 161 4.34 3.59 1.34
C GLN A 161 2.84 3.96 1.49
N LEU A 162 1.96 3.28 0.75
CA LEU A 162 0.52 3.49 0.85
C LEU A 162 -0.05 2.97 2.17
N LEU A 163 0.43 1.81 2.65
CA LEU A 163 0.07 1.25 3.96
C LEU A 163 0.53 2.17 5.10
N ASP A 164 1.78 2.66 5.05
CA ASP A 164 2.31 3.68 5.98
C ASP A 164 1.45 4.96 5.96
N GLY A 165 0.88 5.30 4.80
CA GLY A 165 -0.07 6.38 4.60
C GLY A 165 -1.50 6.10 5.08
N GLY A 166 -1.76 4.92 5.65
CA GLY A 166 -3.05 4.51 6.19
C GLY A 166 -4.01 3.88 5.19
N ARG A 167 -3.56 3.53 3.98
CA ARG A 167 -4.39 2.76 3.03
C ARG A 167 -4.59 1.35 3.57
N GLU A 168 -5.83 0.87 3.54
CA GLU A 168 -6.14 -0.48 4.01
C GLU A 168 -5.70 -1.55 2.99
N GLN A 169 -5.03 -2.59 3.47
CA GLN A 169 -4.81 -3.83 2.73
C GLN A 169 -5.37 -5.03 3.50
N ARG A 170 -6.03 -5.94 2.77
CA ARG A 170 -6.57 -7.20 3.27
C ARG A 170 -5.99 -8.37 2.49
N GLY A 171 -5.30 -9.28 3.19
CA GLY A 171 -4.69 -10.48 2.63
C GLY A 171 -5.44 -11.75 3.02
N LEU A 172 -5.83 -12.55 2.03
CA LEU A 172 -6.36 -13.90 2.20
C LEU A 172 -5.30 -14.94 1.86
N TYR A 173 -5.10 -15.88 2.78
CA TYR A 173 -4.14 -16.97 2.64
C TYR A 173 -4.83 -18.34 2.77
N ILE A 174 -4.20 -19.37 2.23
CA ILE A 174 -4.56 -20.77 2.49
C ILE A 174 -3.66 -21.36 3.60
N PRO A 175 -4.12 -22.39 4.35
CA PRO A 175 -3.37 -22.93 5.48
C PRO A 175 -1.99 -23.50 5.12
N GLU A 176 -1.79 -23.88 3.86
CA GLU A 176 -0.52 -24.38 3.33
C GLU A 176 0.60 -23.33 3.34
N LEU A 177 0.27 -22.04 3.32
CA LEU A 177 1.25 -20.95 3.24
C LEU A 177 1.80 -20.50 4.61
N ILE A 178 1.14 -20.89 5.72
CA ILE A 178 1.42 -20.36 7.07
C ILE A 178 2.80 -20.77 7.61
N GLU A 179 3.20 -22.03 7.46
CA GLU A 179 4.47 -22.53 8.05
C GLU A 179 5.71 -22.10 7.26
N THR A 180 5.55 -21.74 5.99
CA THR A 180 6.66 -21.57 5.05
C THR A 180 7.01 -20.10 4.80
N SER A 181 6.16 -19.16 5.21
CA SER A 181 6.24 -17.77 4.78
C SER A 181 6.64 -16.83 5.92
N THR A 182 7.94 -16.55 6.05
CA THR A 182 8.41 -15.36 6.81
C THR A 182 7.77 -14.08 6.28
N VAL A 183 7.51 -14.07 4.99
CA VAL A 183 6.85 -12.99 4.24
C VAL A 183 5.47 -12.64 4.79
N MET A 184 4.66 -13.61 5.24
CA MET A 184 3.36 -13.31 5.87
C MET A 184 3.53 -12.44 7.12
N GLY A 185 4.52 -12.75 7.98
CA GLY A 185 4.83 -11.94 9.15
C GLY A 185 5.36 -10.54 8.80
N GLU A 186 6.10 -10.42 7.71
CA GLU A 186 6.56 -9.13 7.18
C GLU A 186 5.38 -8.26 6.72
N TRP A 187 4.41 -8.83 6.00
CA TRP A 187 3.19 -8.11 5.59
C TRP A 187 2.31 -7.71 6.78
N ALA A 188 2.17 -8.59 7.78
CA ALA A 188 1.47 -8.25 9.02
C ALA A 188 2.13 -7.05 9.73
N THR A 189 3.46 -7.06 9.82
CA THR A 189 4.25 -5.95 10.40
C THR A 189 4.08 -4.66 9.60
N ALA A 190 3.93 -4.76 8.27
CA ALA A 190 3.66 -3.64 7.38
C ALA A 190 2.22 -3.09 7.49
N GLY A 191 1.35 -3.72 8.31
CA GLY A 191 -0.02 -3.26 8.57
C GLY A 191 -1.10 -3.93 7.72
N GLU A 192 -0.78 -5.04 7.05
CA GLU A 192 -1.79 -5.84 6.35
C GLU A 192 -2.73 -6.55 7.34
N GLN A 193 -4.03 -6.50 7.09
CA GLN A 193 -5.00 -7.34 7.78
C GLN A 193 -5.02 -8.73 7.15
N GLN A 194 -4.77 -9.77 7.93
CA GLN A 194 -4.62 -11.13 7.42
C GLN A 194 -5.71 -12.08 7.90
N ARG A 195 -6.24 -12.88 6.97
CA ARG A 195 -7.16 -13.99 7.27
C ARG A 195 -6.79 -15.24 6.50
N VAL A 196 -7.13 -16.39 7.06
CA VAL A 196 -6.94 -17.70 6.44
C VAL A 196 -8.28 -18.25 6.00
N ALA A 197 -8.42 -18.49 4.70
CA ALA A 197 -9.55 -19.20 4.11
C ALA A 197 -9.22 -20.68 3.96
N ALA A 198 -10.23 -21.56 4.11
CA ALA A 198 -10.05 -23.01 3.96
C ALA A 198 -9.53 -23.41 2.57
N SER A 199 -10.02 -22.70 1.54
CA SER A 199 -9.57 -22.83 0.16
C SER A 199 -9.80 -21.51 -0.56
N LEU A 200 -8.98 -21.26 -1.58
CA LEU A 200 -9.12 -20.12 -2.47
C LEU A 200 -9.20 -20.64 -3.91
N PRO A 201 -10.06 -20.05 -4.75
CA PRO A 201 -10.28 -20.54 -6.10
C PRO A 201 -9.18 -20.12 -7.08
N SER A 202 -8.45 -19.03 -6.82
CA SER A 202 -7.31 -18.55 -7.61
C SER A 202 -6.57 -17.45 -6.87
N SER A 203 -5.32 -17.15 -7.24
CA SER A 203 -4.65 -15.91 -6.85
C SER A 203 -5.23 -14.72 -7.62
N PHE A 204 -5.52 -13.62 -6.93
CA PHE A 204 -5.96 -12.37 -7.54
C PHE A 204 -5.79 -11.19 -6.57
N ALA A 205 -5.77 -9.96 -7.11
CA ALA A 205 -5.79 -8.72 -6.35
C ALA A 205 -6.88 -7.77 -6.87
N CYS A 206 -7.51 -7.00 -6.00
CA CYS A 206 -8.39 -5.90 -6.36
C CYS A 206 -7.84 -4.60 -5.77
N PHE A 207 -7.85 -3.54 -6.57
CA PHE A 207 -7.35 -2.22 -6.19
C PHE A 207 -8.53 -1.25 -6.17
N GLY A 208 -9.07 -1.02 -4.96
CA GLY A 208 -10.35 -0.34 -4.82
C GLY A 208 -11.46 -1.15 -5.47
N ASP A 209 -12.34 -0.45 -6.18
CA ASP A 209 -13.47 -1.02 -6.93
C ASP A 209 -13.32 -0.79 -8.45
N ASP A 210 -12.12 -0.37 -8.89
CA ASP A 210 -11.84 0.06 -10.27
C ASP A 210 -11.11 -1.00 -11.11
N VAL A 211 -10.26 -1.81 -10.48
CA VAL A 211 -9.37 -2.74 -11.18
C VAL A 211 -9.20 -4.05 -10.42
N ALA A 212 -9.27 -5.16 -11.16
CA ALA A 212 -8.86 -6.47 -10.68
C ALA A 212 -7.66 -6.98 -11.50
N LEU A 213 -6.73 -7.63 -10.82
CA LEU A 213 -5.57 -8.32 -11.38
C LEU A 213 -5.73 -9.80 -11.05
N GLY A 214 -5.94 -10.64 -12.05
CA GLY A 214 -6.15 -12.08 -11.86
C GLY A 214 -5.20 -12.91 -12.70
N THR A 215 -5.12 -14.20 -12.43
CA THR A 215 -4.41 -15.15 -13.30
C THR A 215 -5.16 -15.32 -14.62
N THR A 216 -4.44 -15.58 -15.71
CA THR A 216 -5.03 -15.85 -17.04
C THR A 216 -5.85 -17.13 -17.06
N GLU A 217 -5.52 -18.09 -16.19
CA GLU A 217 -6.27 -19.31 -15.97
C GLU A 217 -6.72 -19.40 -14.51
N TRP A 218 -8.04 -19.49 -14.30
CA TRP A 218 -8.65 -19.60 -12.98
C TRP A 218 -8.33 -20.96 -12.34
N GLY A 219 -7.89 -20.98 -11.09
CA GLY A 219 -7.55 -22.21 -10.38
C GLY A 219 -6.11 -22.68 -10.54
N LYS A 220 -5.29 -21.96 -11.32
CA LYS A 220 -3.85 -22.21 -11.39
C LYS A 220 -3.11 -21.20 -10.51
N ALA A 221 -2.23 -21.71 -9.66
CA ALA A 221 -1.36 -20.91 -8.81
C ALA A 221 -0.22 -20.23 -9.59
N ASP A 222 0.17 -20.81 -10.73
CA ASP A 222 1.26 -20.35 -11.59
C ASP A 222 0.73 -19.96 -12.97
N GLY A 223 1.17 -18.81 -13.49
CA GLY A 223 0.85 -18.38 -14.85
C GLY A 223 0.94 -16.87 -15.06
N ASP A 224 0.64 -16.46 -16.29
CA ASP A 224 0.51 -15.05 -16.65
C ASP A 224 -0.71 -14.44 -15.98
N TRP A 225 -0.67 -13.12 -15.85
CA TRP A 225 -1.70 -12.33 -15.22
C TRP A 225 -2.51 -11.55 -16.26
N VAL A 226 -3.66 -11.04 -15.85
CA VAL A 226 -4.52 -10.18 -16.66
C VAL A 226 -5.07 -9.04 -15.82
N VAL A 227 -4.95 -7.82 -16.33
CA VAL A 227 -5.63 -6.64 -15.78
C VAL A 227 -7.04 -6.58 -16.34
N LEU A 228 -8.00 -6.44 -15.45
CA LEU A 228 -9.44 -6.39 -15.71
C LEU A 228 -9.97 -5.04 -15.22
N ARG A 229 -10.63 -4.29 -16.11
CA ARG A 229 -11.21 -2.96 -15.83
C ARG A 229 -12.70 -2.85 -16.12
N ASP A 230 -13.32 -3.96 -16.53
CA ASP A 230 -14.77 -4.00 -16.73
C ASP A 230 -15.47 -3.91 -15.37
N PRO A 231 -16.31 -2.89 -15.11
CA PRO A 231 -16.89 -2.67 -13.78
C PRO A 231 -17.73 -3.84 -13.26
N MET A 232 -18.40 -4.58 -14.14
CA MET A 232 -19.17 -5.77 -13.75
C MET A 232 -18.24 -6.89 -13.30
N VAL A 233 -17.14 -7.10 -14.03
CA VAL A 233 -16.13 -8.11 -13.68
C VAL A 233 -15.42 -7.72 -12.37
N VAL A 234 -14.99 -6.47 -12.23
CA VAL A 234 -14.33 -5.99 -11.00
C VAL A 234 -15.26 -6.15 -9.80
N SER A 235 -16.54 -5.77 -9.93
CA SER A 235 -17.54 -5.97 -8.88
C SER A 235 -17.69 -7.44 -8.47
N ALA A 236 -17.63 -8.37 -9.43
CA ALA A 236 -17.69 -9.80 -9.14
C ALA A 236 -16.46 -10.30 -8.36
N PHE A 237 -15.26 -9.79 -8.68
CA PHE A 237 -14.02 -10.12 -7.95
C PHE A 237 -14.03 -9.54 -6.52
N VAL A 238 -14.49 -8.30 -6.35
CA VAL A 238 -14.63 -7.67 -5.03
C VAL A 238 -15.66 -8.43 -4.18
N GLU A 239 -16.83 -8.75 -4.74
CA GLU A 239 -17.86 -9.54 -4.05
C GLU A 239 -17.35 -10.94 -3.67
N LEU A 240 -16.60 -11.60 -4.57
CA LEU A 240 -15.97 -12.88 -4.26
C LEU A 240 -15.00 -12.75 -3.09
N PHE A 241 -14.12 -11.75 -3.11
CA PHE A 241 -13.19 -11.49 -2.02
C PHE A 241 -13.93 -11.25 -0.70
N ASP A 242 -14.93 -10.36 -0.69
CA ASP A 242 -15.64 -9.97 0.53
C ASP A 242 -16.40 -11.16 1.13
N ARG A 243 -16.95 -12.07 0.31
CA ARG A 243 -17.54 -13.34 0.78
C ARG A 243 -16.51 -14.27 1.40
N LEU A 244 -15.38 -14.47 0.73
CA LEU A 244 -14.29 -15.31 1.23
C LEU A 244 -13.78 -14.74 2.57
N TRP A 245 -13.56 -13.43 2.62
CA TRP A 245 -13.12 -12.68 3.80
C TRP A 245 -14.08 -12.85 4.98
N ALA A 246 -15.39 -12.75 4.75
CA ALA A 246 -16.40 -12.90 5.80
C ALA A 246 -16.38 -14.28 6.47
N THR A 247 -16.04 -15.34 5.72
CA THR A 247 -15.94 -16.71 6.23
C THR A 247 -14.55 -17.13 6.69
N ALA A 248 -13.52 -16.36 6.35
CA ALA A 248 -12.13 -16.65 6.68
C ALA A 248 -11.80 -16.35 8.14
N THR A 249 -10.86 -17.11 8.69
CA THR A 249 -10.44 -16.99 10.10
C THR A 249 -9.36 -15.94 10.25
N PRO A 250 -9.50 -14.94 11.14
CA PRO A 250 -8.43 -14.00 11.46
C PRO A 250 -7.16 -14.71 11.91
N LEU A 251 -6.03 -14.34 11.29
CA LEU A 251 -4.72 -14.78 11.74
C LEU A 251 -4.29 -13.81 12.86
N ALA A 252 -4.62 -14.14 14.10
CA ALA A 252 -4.29 -13.28 15.23
C ALA A 252 -2.81 -13.42 15.62
N GLU A 253 -2.18 -12.31 16.01
CA GLU A 253 -0.90 -12.32 16.69
C GLU A 253 -1.08 -12.90 18.10
N GLY A 254 -0.71 -14.16 18.29
CA GLY A 254 -0.71 -14.86 19.58
C GLY A 254 -1.48 -16.17 19.58
N GLU A 255 -1.08 -17.10 20.46
CA GLU A 255 -1.73 -18.40 20.64
C GLU A 255 -3.23 -18.23 20.86
N VAL A 256 -4.01 -18.50 19.81
CA VAL A 256 -5.47 -18.49 19.90
C VAL A 256 -5.86 -19.68 20.78
N HIS A 257 -6.05 -19.41 22.06
CA HIS A 257 -6.53 -20.37 23.05
C HIS A 257 -8.04 -20.60 22.95
N ASP A 258 -8.72 -19.89 22.06
CA ASP A 258 -10.18 -19.89 21.95
C ASP A 258 -10.72 -21.18 21.34
N ALA A 259 -11.57 -21.88 22.10
CA ALA A 259 -12.32 -23.04 21.64
C ALA A 259 -13.27 -22.68 20.47
N THR A 260 -13.71 -21.42 20.40
CA THR A 260 -14.58 -20.93 19.32
C THR A 260 -13.85 -20.93 17.98
N ALA A 261 -12.60 -20.42 17.95
CA ALA A 261 -11.77 -20.44 16.75
C ALA A 261 -11.48 -21.87 16.26
N LEU A 262 -11.21 -22.80 17.19
CA LEU A 262 -11.05 -24.22 16.85
C LEU A 262 -12.32 -24.79 16.17
N VAL A 263 -13.49 -24.52 16.73
CA VAL A 263 -14.78 -24.97 16.16
C VAL A 263 -15.04 -24.36 14.80
N ASP A 264 -14.74 -23.07 14.60
CA ASP A 264 -14.95 -22.40 13.32
C ASP A 264 -14.00 -22.93 12.23
N LEU A 265 -12.75 -23.20 12.57
CA LEU A 265 -11.80 -23.85 11.66
C LEU A 265 -12.23 -25.29 11.33
N MET A 266 -12.80 -26.02 12.30
CA MET A 266 -13.38 -27.35 12.04
C MET A 266 -14.60 -27.28 11.11
N ARG A 267 -15.48 -26.29 11.28
CA ARG A 267 -16.66 -26.06 10.41
C ARG A 267 -16.26 -25.72 8.99
N GLN A 268 -15.16 -25.02 8.82
CA GLN A 268 -14.54 -24.73 7.53
C GLN A 268 -13.89 -25.98 6.87
N GLY A 269 -13.89 -27.12 7.55
CA GLY A 269 -13.41 -28.39 7.00
C GLY A 269 -11.89 -28.56 7.05
N LEU A 270 -11.17 -27.72 7.81
CA LEU A 270 -9.72 -27.83 7.92
C LEU A 270 -9.30 -29.14 8.61
N LYS A 271 -8.17 -29.68 8.16
CA LYS A 271 -7.49 -30.83 8.81
C LYS A 271 -6.77 -30.37 10.07
N ASP A 272 -6.52 -31.28 11.01
CA ASP A 272 -5.91 -30.94 12.31
C ASP A 272 -4.54 -30.28 12.17
N GLU A 273 -3.76 -30.71 11.19
CA GLU A 273 -2.47 -30.11 10.86
C GLU A 273 -2.65 -28.65 10.40
N ALA A 274 -3.64 -28.37 9.56
CA ALA A 274 -3.95 -27.01 9.11
C ALA A 274 -4.50 -26.14 10.26
N ILE A 275 -5.35 -26.69 11.12
CA ILE A 275 -5.87 -26.02 12.32
C ILE A 275 -4.71 -25.65 13.27
N ALA A 276 -3.79 -26.59 13.50
CA ALA A 276 -2.62 -26.38 14.34
C ALA A 276 -1.77 -25.19 13.85
N ARG A 277 -1.60 -25.08 12.52
CA ARG A 277 -0.92 -23.96 11.87
C ARG A 277 -1.62 -22.63 12.09
N VAL A 278 -2.91 -22.57 11.78
CA VAL A 278 -3.70 -21.33 11.93
C VAL A 278 -3.73 -20.86 13.38
N MET A 279 -3.80 -21.79 14.33
CA MET A 279 -3.87 -21.46 15.76
C MET A 279 -2.50 -21.26 16.43
N GLY A 280 -1.39 -21.53 15.74
CA GLY A 280 -0.03 -21.42 16.29
C GLY A 280 0.27 -22.41 17.42
N VAL A 281 -0.38 -23.58 17.46
CA VAL A 281 -0.20 -24.59 18.54
C VAL A 281 0.21 -25.94 17.98
N SER A 282 0.75 -26.82 18.82
CA SER A 282 1.13 -28.18 18.38
C SER A 282 -0.08 -29.02 17.96
N LEU A 283 0.11 -29.90 16.98
CA LEU A 283 -0.90 -30.87 16.53
C LEU A 283 -1.47 -31.72 17.68
N ARG A 284 -0.62 -32.08 18.66
CA ARG A 284 -1.05 -32.78 19.88
C ARG A 284 -2.07 -31.96 20.68
N THR A 285 -1.86 -30.64 20.77
CA THR A 285 -2.77 -29.73 21.48
C THR A 285 -4.12 -29.65 20.77
N VAL A 286 -4.12 -29.53 19.43
CA VAL A 286 -5.35 -29.55 18.62
C VAL A 286 -6.12 -30.85 18.81
N ARG A 287 -5.46 -32.01 18.64
CA ARG A 287 -6.07 -33.33 18.80
C ARG A 287 -6.64 -33.54 20.21
N ARG A 288 -5.93 -33.09 21.26
CA ARG A 288 -6.42 -33.13 22.65
C ARG A 288 -7.67 -32.27 22.83
N ARG A 289 -7.70 -31.04 22.29
CA ARG A 289 -8.88 -30.15 22.38
C ARG A 289 -10.08 -30.72 21.63
N ILE A 290 -9.87 -31.30 20.45
CA ILE A 290 -10.93 -31.98 19.68
C ILE A 290 -11.47 -33.19 20.45
N ALA A 291 -10.61 -34.00 21.06
CA ALA A 291 -11.05 -35.12 21.89
C ALA A 291 -11.94 -34.64 23.05
N GLY A 292 -11.60 -33.53 23.70
CA GLY A 292 -12.45 -32.89 24.71
C GLY A 292 -13.80 -32.44 24.16
N LEU A 293 -13.84 -31.85 22.96
CA LEU A 293 -15.10 -31.47 22.29
C LEU A 293 -15.96 -32.68 21.92
N MET A 294 -15.33 -33.79 21.52
CA MET A 294 -16.02 -35.05 21.22
C MET A 294 -16.69 -35.64 22.47
N GLU A 295 -15.97 -35.63 23.60
CA GLU A 295 -16.51 -36.05 24.90
C GLU A 295 -17.67 -35.14 25.34
N GLU A 296 -17.51 -33.82 25.22
CA GLU A 296 -18.57 -32.85 25.55
C GLU A 296 -19.85 -33.05 24.71
N HIS A 297 -19.70 -33.34 23.42
CA HIS A 297 -20.83 -33.56 22.52
C HIS A 297 -21.34 -35.00 22.51
N GLY A 298 -20.69 -35.91 23.25
CA GLY A 298 -21.03 -37.33 23.33
C GLY A 298 -20.93 -38.06 21.99
N VAL A 299 -19.89 -37.76 21.21
CA VAL A 299 -19.65 -38.34 19.88
C VAL A 299 -18.31 -39.08 19.84
N GLU A 300 -18.22 -40.14 19.04
CA GLU A 300 -17.05 -41.03 19.01
C GLU A 300 -16.12 -40.74 17.83
N THR A 301 -16.61 -40.00 16.83
CA THR A 301 -15.81 -39.68 15.64
C THR A 301 -15.79 -38.18 15.35
N ARG A 302 -14.70 -37.71 14.73
CA ARG A 302 -14.58 -36.34 14.22
C ARG A 302 -15.74 -35.97 13.29
N PHE A 303 -16.15 -36.91 12.44
CA PHE A 303 -17.24 -36.67 11.50
C PHE A 303 -18.57 -36.39 12.22
N GLN A 304 -18.90 -37.19 13.24
CA GLN A 304 -20.07 -36.93 14.10
C GLN A 304 -19.96 -35.59 14.83
N LEU A 305 -18.77 -35.25 15.34
CA LEU A 305 -18.54 -33.94 15.95
C LEU A 305 -18.78 -32.80 14.95
N ALA A 306 -18.22 -32.89 13.74
CA ALA A 306 -18.42 -31.91 12.68
C ALA A 306 -19.90 -31.74 12.31
N MET A 307 -20.66 -32.84 12.18
CA MET A 307 -22.10 -32.77 11.95
C MET A 307 -22.87 -32.13 13.12
N SER A 308 -22.49 -32.43 14.37
CA SER A 308 -23.09 -31.85 15.58
C SER A 308 -22.84 -30.34 15.66
N LEU A 309 -21.62 -29.91 15.33
CA LEU A 309 -21.22 -28.51 15.28
C LEU A 309 -21.89 -27.75 14.12
N ALA A 310 -22.09 -28.38 12.97
CA ALA A 310 -22.76 -27.78 11.81
C ALA A 310 -24.27 -27.57 12.03
N THR A 311 -24.92 -28.46 12.79
CA THR A 311 -26.36 -28.40 13.05
C THR A 311 -26.73 -27.55 14.28
N GLY A 312 -25.75 -26.94 14.97
CA GLY A 312 -25.99 -26.04 16.11
C GLY A 312 -26.55 -26.72 17.38
N HIS A 313 -26.54 -28.05 17.44
CA HIS A 313 -27.20 -28.82 18.51
C HIS A 313 -26.41 -28.91 19.84
N GLY A 314 -25.17 -28.43 19.88
CA GLY A 314 -24.25 -28.62 21.01
C GLY A 314 -24.61 -27.90 22.32
N ARG A 315 -25.33 -26.77 22.30
CA ARG A 315 -25.62 -26.01 23.54
C ARG A 315 -26.83 -26.50 24.34
N ARG A 316 -27.68 -27.39 23.81
CA ARG A 316 -28.98 -27.71 24.43
C ARG A 316 -28.98 -28.89 25.43
N ARG A 317 -27.96 -29.74 25.48
CA ARG A 317 -27.98 -30.93 26.36
C ARG A 317 -27.59 -30.67 27.83
N ARG A 318 -26.90 -29.56 28.15
CA ARG A 318 -26.51 -29.26 29.54
C ARG A 318 -27.63 -28.60 30.36
N ALA A 319 -28.57 -27.88 29.72
CA ALA A 319 -29.72 -27.30 30.43
C ALA A 319 -30.80 -28.33 30.83
N ALA A 320 -30.78 -29.53 30.22
CA ALA A 320 -31.73 -30.60 30.54
C ALA A 320 -31.19 -31.62 31.56
N ALA A 321 -29.86 -31.72 31.74
CA ALA A 321 -29.24 -32.64 32.68
C ALA A 321 -29.08 -32.05 34.10
N ASP A 322 -29.07 -30.72 34.23
CA ASP A 322 -28.93 -30.02 35.53
C ASP A 322 -30.29 -29.73 36.23
N ALA A 323 -31.40 -30.18 35.64
CA ALA A 323 -32.76 -29.88 36.09
C ALA A 323 -33.53 -31.11 36.62
N GLY A 324 -32.87 -32.23 36.90
CA GLY A 324 -33.55 -33.50 37.10
C GLY A 324 -32.93 -34.46 38.11
N GLU A 325 -32.66 -34.00 39.33
CA GLU A 325 -32.69 -34.88 40.51
C GLU A 325 -32.97 -34.04 41.79
N PRO A 326 -34.21 -34.00 42.28
CA PRO A 326 -34.45 -33.86 43.70
C PRO A 326 -34.48 -35.27 44.31
N ASP A 327 -33.54 -35.44 45.22
CA ASP A 327 -33.39 -36.53 46.17
C ASP A 327 -34.74 -36.89 46.84
N GLY A 328 -34.95 -38.19 47.07
CA GLY A 328 -36.19 -38.71 47.63
C GLY A 328 -36.37 -38.41 49.11
N SER A 329 -37.63 -38.18 49.51
CA SER A 329 -38.26 -38.64 50.76
C SER A 329 -39.76 -38.39 50.71
#